data_AF-A0AAQ3K2A9-F1
#
_entry.id   AF-A0AAQ3K2A9-F1
#
_cell.length_a   1.000
_cell.length_b   1.000
_cell.length_c   1.000
_cell.angle_alpha   90.00
_cell.angle_beta   90.00
_cell.angle_gamma   90.00
#
_symmetry.space_group_name_H-M   'P 1'
#
loop_
_entity.id
_entity.type
_entity.pdbx_description
1 polymer ?
#
loop_
_entity_poly.entity_id
_entity_poly.type
_entity_poly.pdbx_seq_one_letter_code
_entity_poly.pdbx_strand_id
1 'polypeptide(L)'
;MEGEDAEECRPWRRRLSSMAVSWSALFRVSLLFLLVAAIATAFITLPVEKILKDFLVWVKQNLGPWGPVVLAFAYIPLTVLAVPASILTLGGGYLFGLPVGFVADSTGATLGATAAFLLGRTVGRPYVISKLKDYPKFQAIAIAIQRSGFKIVLLLRLVPLLPFNMLNYLLSVTPVSIGAYMMASWLGMMPITFALVYVGTTLKDLSDVTHEWSQVSTTRWVSNANYFTCFPLQSDLLQVNITYEIFVRLQLKWQYLVFVAH
;
A
#
# COMPACT_ATOMS: atom_id res chain seq x y z
N MET A 1 -66.53 -46.48 -0.05
CA MET A 1 -66.67 -45.05 0.27
C MET A 1 -65.64 -44.72 1.33
N GLU A 2 -64.36 -45.00 1.08
CA GLU A 2 -63.44 -44.13 0.29
C GLU A 2 -63.40 -42.73 0.89
N GLY A 3 -62.29 -42.20 1.35
CA GLY A 3 -60.88 -42.57 1.18
C GLY A 3 -60.08 -41.27 1.31
N GLU A 4 -58.99 -41.32 2.07
CA GLU A 4 -57.73 -40.60 1.82
C GLU A 4 -57.74 -39.07 2.04
N ASP A 5 -57.42 -38.64 3.26
CA ASP A 5 -56.04 -38.30 3.68
C ASP A 5 -55.08 -37.72 2.62
N ALA A 6 -55.54 -36.85 1.73
CA ALA A 6 -54.72 -36.25 0.66
C ALA A 6 -54.48 -34.74 0.82
N GLU A 7 -54.20 -34.27 2.04
CA GLU A 7 -53.67 -32.91 2.28
C GLU A 7 -52.20 -32.93 2.76
N GLU A 8 -51.45 -33.96 2.38
CA GLU A 8 -49.99 -34.02 2.47
C GLU A 8 -49.35 -33.85 1.08
N CYS A 9 -48.27 -33.07 1.02
CA CYS A 9 -47.40 -32.82 -0.14
C CYS A 9 -47.93 -31.88 -1.25
N ARG A 10 -48.27 -30.62 -0.91
CA ARG A 10 -47.98 -29.54 -1.86
C ARG A 10 -46.46 -29.39 -2.00
N PRO A 11 -45.88 -29.55 -3.21
CA PRO A 11 -44.45 -29.63 -3.36
C PRO A 11 -43.82 -28.28 -2.99
N TRP A 12 -42.89 -28.31 -2.03
CA TRP A 12 -41.91 -27.26 -1.72
C TRP A 12 -41.04 -26.84 -2.93
N ARG A 13 -41.30 -27.40 -4.11
CA ARG A 13 -40.59 -27.24 -5.38
C ARG A 13 -41.00 -25.95 -6.12
N ARG A 14 -41.05 -24.82 -5.41
CA ARG A 14 -41.17 -23.50 -6.05
C ARG A 14 -40.26 -22.43 -5.42
N ARG A 15 -39.11 -22.86 -4.90
CA ARG A 15 -38.00 -22.00 -4.46
C ARG A 15 -36.64 -22.38 -5.07
N LEU A 16 -36.66 -23.06 -6.21
CA LEU A 16 -35.45 -23.44 -6.98
C LEU A 16 -35.49 -22.94 -8.44
N SER A 17 -36.25 -21.88 -8.73
CA SER A 17 -36.20 -21.21 -10.03
C SER A 17 -35.65 -19.79 -9.87
N SER A 18 -34.58 -19.53 -10.61
CA SER A 18 -33.80 -18.28 -10.73
C SER A 18 -32.55 -18.12 -9.86
N MET A 19 -31.75 -19.18 -9.69
CA MET A 19 -30.29 -19.02 -9.85
C MET A 19 -29.92 -18.92 -11.34
N ALA A 20 -30.72 -18.22 -12.15
CA ALA A 20 -30.31 -17.80 -13.46
C ALA A 20 -29.27 -16.71 -13.23
N VAL A 21 -27.99 -17.10 -13.18
CA VAL A 21 -26.89 -16.13 -13.22
C VAL A 21 -27.15 -15.30 -14.48
N SER A 22 -27.62 -14.07 -14.27
CA SER A 22 -27.99 -13.19 -15.39
C SER A 22 -26.80 -13.11 -16.33
N TRP A 23 -27.02 -13.25 -17.64
CA TRP A 23 -25.96 -13.09 -18.66
C TRP A 23 -25.17 -11.78 -18.46
N SER A 24 -25.82 -10.75 -17.92
CA SER A 24 -25.19 -9.50 -17.52
C SER A 24 -24.23 -9.62 -16.32
N ALA A 25 -24.49 -10.53 -15.38
CA ALA A 25 -23.62 -10.82 -14.24
C ALA A 25 -22.40 -11.65 -14.68
N LEU A 26 -22.58 -12.64 -15.56
CA LEU A 26 -21.47 -13.38 -16.15
C LEU A 26 -20.57 -12.47 -16.99
N PHE A 27 -21.15 -11.57 -17.79
CA PHE A 27 -20.40 -10.58 -18.56
C PHE A 27 -19.62 -9.62 -17.65
N ARG A 28 -20.22 -9.12 -16.57
CA ARG A 28 -19.54 -8.26 -15.60
C ARG A 28 -18.41 -8.99 -14.87
N VAL A 29 -18.62 -10.24 -14.46
CA VAL A 29 -17.59 -11.05 -13.79
C VAL A 29 -16.46 -11.37 -14.76
N SER A 30 -16.77 -11.72 -16.01
CA SER A 30 -15.78 -11.94 -17.06
C SER A 30 -15.00 -10.67 -17.41
N LEU A 31 -15.66 -9.52 -17.50
CA LEU A 31 -15.02 -8.21 -17.71
C LEU A 31 -14.08 -7.86 -16.54
N LEU A 32 -14.51 -8.12 -15.30
CA LEU A 32 -13.70 -7.86 -14.10
C LEU A 32 -12.51 -8.83 -14.04
N PHE A 33 -12.70 -10.09 -14.42
CA PHE A 33 -11.64 -11.08 -14.53
C PHE A 33 -10.64 -10.73 -15.65
N LEU A 34 -11.12 -10.27 -16.81
CA LEU A 34 -10.30 -9.78 -17.91
C LEU A 34 -9.54 -8.51 -17.53
N LEU A 35 -10.15 -7.61 -16.76
CA LEU A 35 -9.50 -6.39 -16.29
C LEU A 35 -8.43 -6.70 -15.25
N VAL A 36 -8.69 -7.63 -14.33
CA VAL A 36 -7.69 -8.13 -13.38
C VAL A 36 -6.57 -8.88 -14.10
N ALA A 37 -6.90 -9.72 -15.10
CA ALA A 37 -5.91 -10.43 -15.91
C ALA A 37 -5.08 -9.45 -16.76
N ALA A 38 -5.69 -8.42 -17.35
CA ALA A 38 -4.98 -7.38 -18.10
C ALA A 38 -4.07 -6.56 -17.19
N ILE A 39 -4.51 -6.23 -15.98
CA ILE A 39 -3.67 -5.56 -14.96
C ILE A 39 -2.52 -6.47 -14.56
N ALA A 40 -2.78 -7.75 -14.25
CA ALA A 40 -1.74 -8.72 -13.88
C ALA A 40 -0.73 -8.93 -15.03
N THR A 41 -1.23 -9.06 -16.26
CA THR A 41 -0.39 -9.20 -17.46
C THR A 41 0.40 -7.92 -17.70
N ALA A 42 -0.19 -6.74 -17.53
CA ALA A 42 0.52 -5.46 -17.61
C ALA A 42 1.60 -5.34 -16.53
N PHE A 43 1.35 -5.77 -15.29
CA PHE A 43 2.35 -5.80 -14.22
C PHE A 43 3.51 -6.77 -14.49
N ILE A 44 3.25 -7.89 -15.17
CA ILE A 44 4.26 -8.89 -15.53
C ILE A 44 5.03 -8.48 -16.80
N THR A 45 4.36 -7.84 -17.76
CA THR A 45 4.94 -7.50 -19.07
C THR A 45 5.58 -6.12 -19.11
N LEU A 46 5.09 -5.16 -18.32
CA LEU A 46 5.74 -3.86 -18.19
C LEU A 46 6.90 -3.99 -17.21
N PRO A 47 8.12 -3.61 -17.60
CA PRO A 47 9.25 -3.53 -16.68
C PRO A 47 9.08 -2.30 -15.79
N VAL A 48 8.05 -2.29 -14.93
CA VAL A 48 7.71 -1.17 -14.03
C VAL A 48 8.93 -0.79 -13.21
N GLU A 49 9.69 -1.77 -12.72
CA GLU A 49 10.93 -1.49 -11.99
C GLU A 49 11.94 -0.68 -12.81
N LYS A 50 12.10 -1.00 -14.09
CA LYS A 50 13.01 -0.29 -14.99
C LYS A 50 12.51 1.12 -15.23
N ILE A 51 11.22 1.29 -15.51
CA ILE A 51 10.61 2.61 -15.72
C ILE A 51 10.78 3.50 -14.49
N LEU A 52 10.55 2.95 -13.29
CA LEU A 52 10.70 3.71 -12.04
C LEU A 52 12.17 4.04 -11.75
N LYS A 53 13.11 3.14 -12.05
CA LYS A 53 14.56 3.40 -11.94
C LYS A 53 15.00 4.48 -12.94
N ASP A 54 14.59 4.38 -14.20
CA ASP A 54 14.89 5.36 -15.24
C ASP A 54 14.31 6.73 -14.88
N PHE A 55 13.10 6.77 -14.32
CA PHE A 55 12.49 7.99 -13.78
C PHE A 55 13.32 8.59 -12.64
N LEU A 56 13.77 7.79 -11.67
CA LEU A 56 14.61 8.27 -10.57
C LEU A 56 15.96 8.83 -11.07
N VAL A 57 16.58 8.19 -12.07
CA VAL A 57 17.80 8.68 -12.72
C VAL A 57 17.53 10.01 -13.43
N TRP A 58 16.42 10.11 -14.16
CA TRP A 58 16.01 11.34 -14.84
C TRP A 58 15.76 12.47 -13.83
N VAL A 59 15.11 12.19 -12.71
CA VAL A 59 14.89 13.14 -11.60
C VAL A 59 16.21 13.63 -11.03
N LYS A 60 17.18 12.74 -10.79
CA LYS A 60 18.52 13.11 -10.31
C LYS A 60 19.25 14.03 -11.27
N GLN A 61 19.16 13.75 -12.58
CA GLN A 61 19.93 14.46 -13.61
C GLN A 61 19.33 15.80 -14.02
N ASN A 62 17.99 15.93 -14.07
CA ASN A 62 17.33 17.06 -14.73
C ASN A 62 16.61 18.03 -13.78
N LEU A 63 16.29 17.60 -12.54
CA LEU A 63 15.37 18.38 -11.69
C LEU A 63 16.04 19.10 -10.52
N GLY A 64 17.25 18.71 -10.13
CA GLY A 64 17.99 19.37 -9.05
C GLY A 64 17.11 19.60 -7.80
N PRO A 65 16.90 20.86 -7.36
CA PRO A 65 16.07 21.18 -6.18
C PRO A 65 14.58 20.81 -6.28
N TRP A 66 14.02 20.70 -7.49
CA TRP A 66 12.59 20.39 -7.70
C TRP A 66 12.27 18.89 -7.67
N GLY A 67 13.30 18.05 -7.61
CA GLY A 67 13.16 16.60 -7.61
C GLY A 67 12.17 16.03 -6.59
N PRO A 68 12.18 16.48 -5.31
CA PRO A 68 11.25 15.99 -4.30
C PRO A 68 9.77 16.29 -4.62
N VAL A 69 9.49 17.45 -5.22
CA VAL A 69 8.12 17.84 -5.59
C VAL A 69 7.59 16.95 -6.71
N VAL A 70 8.41 16.71 -7.73
CA VAL A 70 8.01 15.84 -8.85
C VAL A 70 7.89 14.39 -8.42
N LEU A 71 8.73 13.93 -7.48
CA LEU A 71 8.58 12.62 -6.85
C LEU A 71 7.25 12.52 -6.10
N ALA A 72 6.86 13.54 -5.33
CA ALA A 72 5.57 13.59 -4.65
C ALA A 72 4.38 13.54 -5.63
N PHE A 73 4.44 14.25 -6.76
CA PHE A 73 3.39 14.19 -7.79
C PHE A 73 3.32 12.83 -8.50
N ALA A 74 4.46 12.15 -8.67
CA ALA A 74 4.50 10.81 -9.27
C ALA A 74 3.73 9.76 -8.45
N TYR A 75 3.58 9.95 -7.12
CA TYR A 75 2.75 9.07 -6.29
C TYR A 75 1.28 9.04 -6.72
N ILE A 76 0.75 10.11 -7.30
CA ILE A 76 -0.67 10.21 -7.66
C ILE A 76 -1.05 9.17 -8.73
N PRO A 77 -0.47 9.20 -9.95
CA PRO A 77 -0.79 8.21 -10.96
C PRO A 77 -0.40 6.79 -10.52
N LEU A 78 0.71 6.61 -9.79
CA LEU A 78 1.11 5.30 -9.29
C LEU A 78 0.07 4.70 -8.34
N THR A 79 -0.40 5.49 -7.38
CA THR A 79 -1.41 5.05 -6.41
C THR A 79 -2.75 4.75 -7.09
N VAL A 80 -3.15 5.58 -8.05
CA VAL A 80 -4.38 5.39 -8.81
C VAL A 80 -4.32 4.13 -9.68
N LEU A 81 -3.19 3.91 -10.36
CA LEU A 81 -2.94 2.72 -11.19
C LEU A 81 -2.58 1.46 -10.37
N ALA A 82 -2.66 1.56 -9.04
CA ALA A 82 -2.33 0.50 -8.12
C ALA A 82 -0.89 -0.06 -8.24
N VAL A 83 0.04 0.77 -8.71
CA VAL A 83 1.46 0.43 -8.87
C VAL A 83 2.16 0.42 -7.50
N PRO A 84 3.05 -0.56 -7.22
CA PRO A 84 3.85 -0.57 -5.99
C PRO A 84 4.74 0.68 -5.90
N ALA A 85 4.50 1.52 -4.90
CA ALA A 85 5.28 2.75 -4.70
C ALA A 85 6.59 2.55 -3.90
N SER A 86 6.91 1.31 -3.50
CA SER A 86 8.10 0.98 -2.70
C SER A 86 9.40 1.42 -3.36
N ILE A 87 9.50 1.32 -4.69
CA ILE A 87 10.69 1.72 -5.46
C ILE A 87 10.87 3.23 -5.42
N LEU A 88 9.78 4.01 -5.49
CA LEU A 88 9.84 5.47 -5.36
C LEU A 88 10.25 5.88 -3.96
N THR A 89 9.74 5.19 -2.93
CA THR A 89 10.07 5.48 -1.53
C THR A 89 11.55 5.23 -1.22
N LEU A 90 12.05 4.07 -1.65
CA LEU A 90 13.48 3.75 -1.53
C LEU A 90 14.33 4.72 -2.35
N GLY A 91 13.89 5.06 -3.56
CA GLY A 91 14.54 6.03 -4.44
C GLY A 91 14.57 7.43 -3.85
N GLY A 92 13.50 7.87 -3.20
CA GLY A 92 13.41 9.17 -2.54
C GLY A 92 14.41 9.30 -1.40
N GLY A 93 14.54 8.25 -0.57
CA GLY A 93 15.59 8.16 0.45
C GLY A 93 17.00 8.15 -0.15
N TYR A 94 17.23 7.33 -1.17
CA TYR A 94 18.54 7.22 -1.85
C TYR A 94 18.98 8.54 -2.50
N LEU A 95 18.06 9.26 -3.14
CA LEU A 95 18.39 10.50 -3.85
C LEU A 95 18.49 11.70 -2.90
N PHE A 96 17.46 11.90 -2.06
CA PHE A 96 17.27 13.16 -1.32
C PHE A 96 17.59 13.09 0.17
N GLY A 97 17.93 11.90 0.68
CA GLY A 97 18.17 11.73 2.12
C GLY A 97 16.89 11.58 2.93
N LEU A 98 17.04 11.38 4.24
CA LEU A 98 15.95 11.04 5.14
C LEU A 98 14.91 12.17 5.29
N PRO A 99 15.27 13.41 5.66
CA PRO A 99 14.26 14.44 5.94
C PRO A 99 13.51 14.89 4.69
N VAL A 100 14.20 15.08 3.56
CA VAL A 100 13.59 15.56 2.32
C VAL A 100 12.81 14.44 1.63
N GLY A 101 13.40 13.24 1.54
CA GLY A 101 12.73 12.07 0.99
C GLY A 101 11.47 11.72 1.77
N PHE A 102 11.54 11.74 3.11
CA PHE A 102 10.38 11.45 3.97
C PHE A 102 9.24 12.43 3.78
N VAL A 103 9.51 13.74 3.73
CA VAL A 103 8.46 14.76 3.54
C VAL A 103 7.83 14.63 2.14
N ALA A 104 8.65 14.45 1.10
CA ALA A 104 8.17 14.27 -0.26
C ALA A 104 7.31 13.02 -0.42
N ASP A 105 7.77 11.90 0.13
CA ASP A 105 7.03 10.64 0.13
C ASP A 105 5.73 10.72 0.93
N SER A 106 5.80 11.26 2.14
CA SER A 106 4.65 11.33 3.04
C SER A 106 3.54 12.19 2.45
N THR A 107 3.91 13.34 1.86
CA THR A 107 2.96 14.22 1.16
C THR A 107 2.45 13.59 -0.12
N GLY A 108 3.33 13.04 -0.97
CA GLY A 108 2.96 12.38 -2.22
C GLY A 108 2.04 11.19 -2.01
N ALA A 109 2.37 10.29 -1.09
CA ALA A 109 1.57 9.12 -0.77
C ALA A 109 0.20 9.50 -0.20
N THR A 110 0.13 10.55 0.64
CA THR A 110 -1.14 11.06 1.17
C THR A 110 -2.02 11.66 0.06
N LEU A 111 -1.42 12.45 -0.84
CA LEU A 111 -2.13 13.01 -2.00
C LEU A 111 -2.62 11.92 -2.95
N GLY A 112 -1.77 10.94 -3.28
CA GLY A 112 -2.13 9.80 -4.12
C GLY A 112 -3.23 8.93 -3.49
N ALA A 113 -3.12 8.63 -2.19
CA ALA A 113 -4.16 7.90 -1.45
C ALA A 113 -5.49 8.65 -1.44
N THR A 114 -5.45 9.97 -1.32
CA THR A 114 -6.64 10.84 -1.35
C THR A 114 -7.24 10.89 -2.75
N ALA A 115 -6.43 10.98 -3.80
CA ALA A 115 -6.90 10.94 -5.18
C ALA A 115 -7.59 9.61 -5.50
N ALA A 116 -6.97 8.46 -5.17
CA ALA A 116 -7.58 7.15 -5.34
C ALA A 116 -8.88 6.99 -4.54
N PHE A 117 -8.90 7.49 -3.30
CA PHE A 117 -10.11 7.51 -2.47
C PHE A 117 -11.22 8.36 -3.11
N LEU A 118 -10.90 9.54 -3.64
CA LEU A 118 -11.89 10.40 -4.29
C LEU A 118 -12.46 9.76 -5.55
N LEU A 119 -11.59 9.19 -6.39
CA LEU A 119 -12.00 8.47 -7.60
C LEU A 119 -12.91 7.27 -7.27
N GLY A 120 -12.54 6.46 -6.28
CA GLY A 120 -13.39 5.36 -5.82
C GLY A 120 -14.72 5.85 -5.24
N ARG A 121 -14.73 7.01 -4.57
CA ARG A 121 -15.93 7.58 -3.95
C ARG A 121 -16.91 8.16 -4.98
N THR A 122 -16.41 8.78 -6.05
CA THR A 122 -17.27 9.36 -7.09
C THR A 122 -17.78 8.29 -8.06
N VAL A 123 -16.91 7.38 -8.48
CA VAL A 123 -17.23 6.37 -9.51
C VAL A 123 -17.76 5.06 -8.89
N GLY A 124 -17.08 4.55 -7.86
CA GLY A 124 -17.35 3.22 -7.31
C GLY A 124 -18.49 3.17 -6.28
N ARG A 125 -18.62 4.21 -5.44
CA ARG A 125 -19.58 4.23 -4.33
C ARG A 125 -21.05 4.06 -4.74
N PRO A 126 -21.57 4.73 -5.79
CA PRO A 126 -22.97 4.55 -6.21
C PRO A 126 -23.26 3.11 -6.63
N TYR A 127 -22.34 2.50 -7.37
CA TYR A 127 -22.45 1.11 -7.80
C TYR A 127 -22.46 0.14 -6.61
N VAL A 128 -21.51 0.29 -5.69
CA VAL A 128 -21.37 -0.58 -4.52
C VAL A 128 -22.56 -0.45 -3.57
N ILE A 129 -23.03 0.77 -3.28
CA ILE A 129 -24.22 0.98 -2.45
C ILE A 129 -25.45 0.36 -3.09
N SER A 130 -25.63 0.50 -4.42
CA SER A 130 -26.78 -0.11 -5.12
C SER A 130 -26.86 -1.63 -4.97
N LYS A 131 -25.71 -2.30 -4.80
CA LYS A 131 -25.59 -3.75 -4.66
C LYS A 131 -25.55 -4.23 -3.22
N LEU A 132 -24.98 -3.45 -2.32
CA LEU A 132 -24.73 -3.85 -0.93
C LEU A 132 -25.70 -3.23 0.09
N LYS A 133 -26.59 -2.32 -0.32
CA LYS A 133 -27.55 -1.66 0.58
C LYS A 133 -28.42 -2.66 1.35
N ASP A 134 -28.75 -3.81 0.76
CA ASP A 134 -29.66 -4.79 1.35
C ASP A 134 -28.93 -5.80 2.26
N TYR A 135 -27.60 -5.72 2.36
CA TYR A 135 -26.80 -6.61 3.20
C TYR A 135 -26.63 -6.01 4.62
N PRO A 136 -27.15 -6.67 5.67
CA PRO A 136 -27.11 -6.13 7.04
C PRO A 136 -25.69 -5.96 7.58
N LYS A 137 -24.75 -6.83 7.17
CA LYS A 137 -23.33 -6.70 7.55
C LYS A 137 -22.69 -5.43 7.01
N PHE A 138 -23.00 -5.04 5.77
CA PHE A 138 -22.47 -3.81 5.16
C PHE A 138 -22.99 -2.56 5.88
N GLN A 139 -24.29 -2.55 6.24
CA GLN A 139 -24.86 -1.45 7.02
C GLN A 139 -24.25 -1.36 8.42
N ALA A 140 -24.05 -2.48 9.12
CA ALA A 140 -23.41 -2.50 10.43
C ALA A 140 -21.98 -1.94 10.38
N ILE A 141 -21.19 -2.32 9.36
CA ILE A 141 -19.84 -1.78 9.14
C ILE A 141 -19.90 -0.28 8.84
N ALA A 142 -20.83 0.16 7.98
CA ALA A 142 -20.99 1.58 7.66
C ALA A 142 -21.32 2.42 8.90
N ILE A 143 -22.19 1.94 9.78
CA ILE A 143 -22.54 2.62 11.04
C ILE A 143 -21.34 2.68 11.99
N ALA A 144 -20.58 1.59 12.12
CA ALA A 144 -19.37 1.55 12.95
C ALA A 144 -18.31 2.56 12.44
N ILE A 145 -18.13 2.61 11.12
CA ILE A 145 -17.23 3.55 10.45
C ILE A 145 -17.72 5.00 10.57
N GLN A 146 -19.03 5.24 10.58
CA GLN A 146 -19.57 6.58 10.74
C GLN A 146 -19.26 7.17 12.13
N ARG A 147 -19.24 6.34 13.18
CA ARG A 147 -18.92 6.77 14.55
C ARG A 147 -17.42 6.96 14.80
N SER A 148 -16.59 6.08 14.24
CA SER A 148 -15.15 6.01 14.56
C SER A 148 -14.25 5.93 13.32
N GLY A 149 -14.64 6.58 12.23
CA GLY A 149 -13.99 6.44 10.92
C GLY A 149 -12.49 6.75 10.93
N PHE A 150 -12.07 7.80 11.65
CA PHE A 150 -10.65 8.12 11.82
C PHE A 150 -9.86 6.97 12.46
N LYS A 151 -10.34 6.45 13.59
CA LYS A 151 -9.68 5.36 14.32
C LYS A 151 -9.60 4.09 13.48
N ILE A 152 -10.69 3.75 12.78
CA ILE A 152 -10.75 2.56 11.94
C ILE A 152 -9.75 2.66 10.78
N VAL A 153 -9.68 3.80 10.10
CA VAL A 153 -8.69 4.02 9.03
C VAL A 153 -7.26 3.95 9.57
N LEU A 154 -7.00 4.60 10.71
CA LEU A 154 -5.67 4.60 11.33
C LEU A 154 -5.22 3.17 11.68
N LEU A 155 -6.10 2.38 12.30
CA LEU A 155 -5.81 0.98 12.66
C LEU A 155 -5.60 0.11 11.41
N LEU A 156 -6.39 0.30 10.35
CA LEU A 156 -6.20 -0.43 9.08
C LEU A 156 -4.91 -0.06 8.34
N ARG A 157 -4.35 1.12 8.62
CA ARG A 157 -3.05 1.54 8.07
C ARG A 157 -1.88 1.02 8.89
N LEU A 158 -2.04 0.99 10.22
CA LEU A 158 -1.06 0.43 11.15
C LEU A 158 -0.99 -1.10 11.07
N VAL A 159 -2.13 -1.76 10.81
CA VAL A 159 -2.18 -3.20 10.54
C VAL A 159 -2.53 -3.37 9.07
N PRO A 160 -1.52 -3.45 8.18
CA PRO A 160 -1.74 -3.64 6.75
C PRO A 160 -2.23 -5.07 6.49
N LEU A 161 -3.48 -5.37 6.88
CA LEU A 161 -4.20 -6.59 6.54
C LEU A 161 -4.46 -6.66 5.04
N LEU A 162 -4.56 -5.49 4.41
CA LEU A 162 -4.89 -5.32 3.00
C LEU A 162 -3.82 -4.51 2.28
N PRO A 163 -3.59 -4.78 0.98
CA PRO A 163 -2.68 -3.97 0.16
C PRO A 163 -3.10 -2.49 0.15
N PHE A 164 -2.11 -1.60 0.15
CA PHE A 164 -2.29 -0.14 0.20
C PHE A 164 -3.35 0.38 -0.78
N ASN A 165 -3.24 -0.02 -2.05
CA ASN A 165 -4.15 0.43 -3.12
C ASN A 165 -5.58 -0.09 -2.92
N MET A 166 -5.71 -1.35 -2.51
CA MET A 166 -7.02 -1.96 -2.26
C MET A 166 -7.74 -1.28 -1.09
N LEU A 167 -7.00 -0.96 -0.02
CA LEU A 167 -7.53 -0.26 1.14
C LEU A 167 -8.05 1.15 0.78
N ASN A 168 -7.36 1.89 -0.12
CA ASN A 168 -7.80 3.21 -0.58
C ASN A 168 -9.19 3.15 -1.23
N TYR A 169 -9.40 2.18 -2.12
CA TYR A 169 -10.68 1.98 -2.80
C TYR A 169 -11.76 1.40 -1.89
N LEU A 170 -11.41 0.49 -0.97
CA LEU A 170 -12.37 -0.05 0.00
C LEU A 170 -12.88 1.04 0.95
N LEU A 171 -12.00 1.91 1.44
CA LEU A 171 -12.41 3.00 2.31
C LEU A 171 -13.23 4.05 1.54
N SER A 172 -13.02 4.21 0.23
CA SER A 172 -13.76 5.18 -0.60
C SER A 172 -15.28 4.98 -0.60
N VAL A 173 -15.73 3.72 -0.49
CA VAL A 173 -17.15 3.38 -0.51
C VAL A 173 -17.82 3.55 0.87
N THR A 174 -17.02 3.72 1.92
CA THR A 174 -17.48 3.88 3.30
C THR A 174 -17.83 5.35 3.62
N PRO A 175 -18.59 5.62 4.70
CA PRO A 175 -19.01 6.99 5.02
C PRO A 175 -17.92 7.87 5.64
N VAL A 176 -16.64 7.46 5.63
CA VAL A 176 -15.52 8.28 6.16
C VAL A 176 -15.45 9.63 5.44
N SER A 177 -15.14 10.69 6.21
CA SER A 177 -14.87 12.03 5.67
C SER A 177 -13.46 12.11 5.10
N ILE A 178 -13.28 12.91 4.03
CA ILE A 178 -11.98 13.02 3.35
C ILE A 178 -10.88 13.49 4.32
N GLY A 179 -11.18 14.46 5.18
CA GLY A 179 -10.23 14.95 6.20
C GLY A 179 -9.82 13.87 7.19
N ALA A 180 -10.78 13.08 7.72
CA ALA A 180 -10.46 11.98 8.64
C ALA A 180 -9.63 10.90 7.96
N TYR A 181 -9.95 10.54 6.71
CA TYR A 181 -9.18 9.58 5.92
C TYR A 181 -7.75 10.07 5.66
N MET A 182 -7.59 11.35 5.27
CA MET A 182 -6.32 11.96 4.93
C MET A 182 -5.40 12.02 6.16
N MET A 183 -5.89 12.55 7.30
CA MET A 183 -5.11 12.63 8.53
C MET A 183 -4.79 11.25 9.11
N ALA A 184 -5.76 10.33 9.14
CA ALA A 184 -5.52 8.98 9.63
C ALA A 184 -4.54 8.21 8.75
N SER A 185 -4.61 8.39 7.43
CA SER A 185 -3.65 7.76 6.49
C SER A 185 -2.26 8.36 6.64
N TRP A 186 -2.15 9.68 6.75
CA TRP A 186 -0.87 10.35 6.95
C TRP A 186 -0.18 9.87 8.24
N LEU A 187 -0.90 9.89 9.37
CA LEU A 187 -0.39 9.42 10.65
C LEU A 187 -0.08 7.91 10.65
N GLY A 188 -0.96 7.09 10.06
CA GLY A 188 -0.80 5.64 10.03
C GLY A 188 0.31 5.16 9.11
N MET A 189 0.66 5.92 8.07
CA MET A 189 1.72 5.58 7.12
C MET A 189 3.08 6.14 7.52
N MET A 190 3.15 7.17 8.37
CA MET A 190 4.42 7.75 8.82
C MET A 190 5.45 6.70 9.27
N PRO A 191 5.10 5.70 10.10
CA PRO A 191 6.06 4.71 10.56
C PRO A 191 6.70 3.94 9.39
N ILE A 192 5.88 3.39 8.49
CA ILE A 192 6.35 2.54 7.39
C ILE A 192 7.11 3.36 6.34
N THR A 193 6.67 4.60 6.07
CA THR A 193 7.37 5.52 5.18
C THR A 193 8.74 5.86 5.75
N PHE A 194 8.85 6.15 7.04
CA PHE A 194 10.13 6.44 7.68
C PHE A 194 11.12 5.28 7.55
N ALA A 195 10.68 4.06 7.86
CA ALA A 195 11.52 2.86 7.76
C ALA A 195 12.04 2.63 6.33
N LEU A 196 11.17 2.74 5.32
CA LEU A 196 11.57 2.53 3.92
C LEU A 196 12.49 3.64 3.40
N VAL A 197 12.22 4.91 3.72
CA VAL A 197 13.11 6.01 3.33
C VAL A 197 14.47 5.87 4.03
N TYR A 198 14.48 5.46 5.30
CA TYR A 198 15.72 5.18 6.04
C TYR A 198 16.55 4.07 5.38
N VAL A 199 15.92 2.96 4.99
CA VAL A 199 16.60 1.90 4.22
C VAL A 199 17.16 2.47 2.91
N GLY A 200 16.40 3.31 2.20
CA GLY A 200 16.87 4.01 1.01
C GLY A 200 18.13 4.87 1.26
N THR A 201 18.18 5.57 2.39
CA THR A 201 19.37 6.34 2.78
C THR A 201 20.57 5.47 3.12
N THR A 202 20.37 4.39 3.89
CA THR A 202 21.47 3.47 4.24
C THR A 202 22.05 2.80 3.01
N LEU A 203 21.23 2.47 2.01
CA LEU A 203 21.70 1.94 0.72
C LEU A 203 22.60 2.95 -0.01
N LYS A 204 22.32 4.25 0.11
CA LYS A 204 23.17 5.31 -0.43
C LYS A 204 24.53 5.33 0.25
N ASP A 205 24.54 5.37 1.58
CA ASP A 205 25.77 5.42 2.37
C ASP A 205 26.65 4.19 2.10
N LEU A 206 26.05 3.00 2.02
CA LEU A 206 26.78 1.78 1.68
C LEU A 206 27.38 1.83 0.25
N SER A 207 26.64 2.38 -0.72
CA SER A 207 27.13 2.55 -2.09
C SER A 207 28.26 3.58 -2.18
N ASP A 208 28.14 4.69 -1.46
CA ASP A 208 29.16 5.74 -1.43
C ASP A 208 30.44 5.23 -0.76
N VAL A 209 30.31 4.49 0.34
CA VAL A 209 31.43 3.83 1.02
C VAL A 209 32.10 2.81 0.10
N THR A 210 31.35 1.95 -0.62
CA THR A 210 31.95 0.99 -1.57
C THR A 210 32.62 1.65 -2.77
N HIS A 211 32.10 2.80 -3.25
CA HIS A 211 32.77 3.60 -4.26
C HIS A 211 34.05 4.27 -3.72
N GLU A 212 34.10 4.66 -2.45
CA GLU A 212 35.34 5.09 -1.78
C GLU A 212 36.33 3.93 -1.62
N TRP A 213 35.89 2.73 -1.23
CA TRP A 213 36.78 1.55 -1.15
C TRP A 213 37.38 1.16 -2.51
N SER A 214 36.63 1.35 -3.60
CA SER A 214 37.12 1.16 -4.98
C SER A 214 38.26 2.13 -5.35
N GLN A 215 38.18 3.39 -4.91
CA GLN A 215 39.22 4.40 -5.13
C GLN A 215 40.39 4.30 -4.12
N VAL A 216 40.12 3.86 -2.88
CA VAL A 216 41.11 3.71 -1.80
C VAL A 216 41.92 2.40 -1.92
N SER A 217 41.41 1.40 -2.65
CA SER A 217 42.09 0.13 -2.89
C SER A 217 43.45 0.36 -3.57
N THR A 218 43.52 1.09 -4.69
CA THR A 218 44.76 1.13 -5.50
C THR A 218 45.95 1.79 -4.79
N THR A 219 45.73 2.76 -3.90
CA THR A 219 46.81 3.56 -3.31
C THR A 219 47.35 3.02 -1.98
N ARG A 220 46.68 2.05 -1.36
CA ARG A 220 47.03 1.59 0.01
C ARG A 220 47.48 0.13 0.12
N TRP A 221 47.33 -0.70 -0.93
CA TRP A 221 47.83 -2.08 -0.95
C TRP A 221 49.36 -2.20 -0.89
N VAL A 222 50.13 -1.14 -1.17
CA VAL A 222 51.60 -1.19 -1.10
C VAL A 222 52.15 -0.99 0.33
N SER A 223 51.36 -0.50 1.29
CA SER A 223 51.93 -0.07 2.59
C SER A 223 51.54 -0.86 3.83
N ASN A 224 50.59 -1.79 3.82
CA ASN A 224 50.19 -2.45 5.07
C ASN A 224 49.71 -3.90 4.88
N ALA A 225 50.67 -4.80 4.65
CA ALA A 225 50.46 -6.25 4.68
C ALA A 225 50.49 -6.85 6.12
N ASN A 226 50.30 -6.05 7.18
CA ASN A 226 50.50 -6.49 8.57
C ASN A 226 49.32 -6.29 9.54
N TYR A 227 48.12 -5.96 9.06
CA TYR A 227 46.92 -5.90 9.92
C TYR A 227 45.77 -6.70 9.32
N PHE A 228 46.02 -7.97 9.03
CA PHE A 228 44.99 -8.90 8.55
C PHE A 228 44.35 -9.64 9.73
N THR A 229 43.75 -8.93 10.69
CA THR A 229 42.92 -9.53 11.74
C THR A 229 42.04 -8.47 12.45
N CYS A 230 40.84 -8.17 11.94
CA CYS A 230 39.60 -7.96 12.72
C CYS A 230 38.46 -7.33 11.91
N PHE A 231 37.38 -8.11 11.73
CA PHE A 231 35.97 -7.76 12.02
C PHE A 231 35.24 -6.62 11.24
N PRO A 232 33.89 -6.67 11.09
CA PRO A 232 33.00 -7.77 10.65
C PRO A 232 32.14 -7.35 9.43
N LEU A 233 31.81 -8.29 8.53
CA LEU A 233 30.88 -8.07 7.41
C LEU A 233 29.44 -8.57 7.70
N GLN A 234 29.14 -8.92 8.96
CA GLN A 234 27.91 -9.63 9.36
C GLN A 234 26.88 -8.73 10.09
N SER A 235 27.25 -7.51 10.51
CA SER A 235 26.42 -6.67 11.39
C SER A 235 25.28 -5.92 10.69
N ASP A 236 25.41 -5.59 9.40
CA ASP A 236 24.55 -4.58 8.78
C ASP A 236 23.25 -5.15 8.22
N LEU A 237 23.25 -6.41 7.77
CA LEU A 237 22.01 -7.12 7.41
C LEU A 237 21.19 -7.52 8.65
N LEU A 238 21.87 -7.75 9.79
CA LEU A 238 21.22 -7.96 11.08
C LEU A 238 20.57 -6.66 11.59
N GLN A 239 21.22 -5.51 11.43
CA GLN A 239 20.64 -4.20 11.78
C GLN A 239 19.33 -3.92 11.01
N VAL A 240 19.26 -4.21 9.71
CA VAL A 240 18.01 -3.98 8.94
C VAL A 240 16.89 -4.93 9.38
N ASN A 241 17.19 -6.23 9.57
CA ASN A 241 16.20 -7.21 10.00
C ASN A 241 15.73 -6.98 11.45
N ILE A 242 16.65 -6.60 12.34
CA ILE A 242 16.37 -6.20 13.72
C ILE A 242 15.58 -4.89 13.76
N THR A 243 15.92 -3.91 12.93
CA THR A 243 15.16 -2.65 12.85
C THR A 243 13.75 -2.90 12.38
N TYR A 244 13.55 -3.78 11.37
CA TYR A 244 12.21 -4.16 10.90
C TYR A 244 11.42 -4.92 11.98
N GLU A 245 12.02 -5.89 12.65
CA GLU A 245 11.39 -6.65 13.76
C GLU A 245 11.08 -5.78 14.98
N ILE A 246 12.02 -4.93 15.41
CA ILE A 246 11.83 -3.98 16.51
C ILE A 246 10.76 -2.96 16.12
N PHE A 247 10.76 -2.49 14.88
CA PHE A 247 9.75 -1.56 14.37
C PHE A 247 8.36 -2.20 14.33
N VAL A 248 8.22 -3.43 13.83
CA VAL A 248 6.95 -4.18 13.89
C VAL A 248 6.51 -4.38 15.34
N ARG A 249 7.43 -4.72 16.25
CA ARG A 249 7.13 -4.86 17.69
C ARG A 249 6.80 -3.53 18.37
N LEU A 250 7.43 -2.43 17.98
CA LEU A 250 7.14 -1.09 18.48
C LEU A 250 5.81 -0.59 17.94
N GLN A 251 5.49 -0.86 16.68
CA GLN A 251 4.20 -0.55 16.05
C GLN A 251 3.06 -1.34 16.73
N LEU A 252 3.28 -2.63 17.05
CA LEU A 252 2.37 -3.44 17.85
C LEU A 252 2.23 -2.94 19.30
N LYS A 253 3.31 -2.48 19.94
CA LYS A 253 3.26 -1.88 21.29
C LYS A 253 2.55 -0.53 21.30
N TRP A 254 2.79 0.32 20.31
CA TRP A 254 2.10 1.59 20.12
C TRP A 254 0.61 1.36 19.85
N GLN A 255 0.28 0.33 19.06
CA GLN A 255 -1.08 -0.11 18.82
C GLN A 255 -1.78 -0.57 20.10
N TYR A 256 -1.10 -1.31 20.99
CA TYR A 256 -1.63 -1.68 22.30
C TYR A 256 -1.89 -0.43 23.17
N LEU A 257 -0.99 0.54 23.15
CA LEU A 257 -1.16 1.81 23.90
C LEU A 257 -2.33 2.64 23.36
N VAL A 258 -2.50 2.74 22.02
CA VAL A 258 -3.65 3.44 21.41
C VAL A 258 -4.98 2.71 21.66
N PHE A 259 -4.94 1.38 21.76
CA PHE A 259 -6.13 0.55 22.04
C PHE A 259 -6.53 0.55 23.52
N VAL A 260 -5.56 0.65 24.44
CA VAL A 260 -5.78 0.58 25.91
C VAL A 260 -5.96 1.97 26.54
N ALA A 261 -5.51 3.04 25.90
CA ALA A 261 -5.62 4.38 26.45
C ALA A 261 -7.05 4.98 26.47
N HIS A 262 -8.08 4.31 25.94
CA HIS A 262 -9.49 4.72 25.90
C HIS A 262 -10.42 3.51 25.94
#